data_AF-W1IM60-F1
#
_entry.id   AF-W1IM60-F1
#
_cell.length_a   1.000
_cell.length_b   1.000
_cell.length_c   1.000
_cell.angle_alpha   90.00
_cell.angle_beta   90.00
_cell.angle_gamma   90.00
#
_symmetry.space_group_name_H-M   'P 1'
#
loop_
_entity.id
_entity.type
_entity.pdbx_description
1 polymer ?
#
loop_
_entity_poly.entity_id
_entity_poly.type
_entity_poly.pdbx_seq_one_letter_code
_entity_poly.pdbx_strand_id
1 'polypeptide(L)'
;MTDTNADADFLFSEKQGHFISLDTPRTVKQKGEYVSEHQLGGIFSWSGDQDCGLLANAAREGMGYVAKSNHETIDMGPLYNPGKPYYLKSLSELKSSR
;
A
#
# COMPACT_ATOMS: atom_id res chain seq x y z
N MET A 1 -6.42 3.85 7.79
CA MET A 1 -5.45 4.31 8.82
C MET A 1 -4.08 3.83 8.37
N THR A 2 -3.02 4.45 8.88
CA THR A 2 -1.63 4.08 8.54
C THR A 2 -0.88 3.82 9.83
N ASP A 3 -0.33 2.61 9.94
CA ASP A 3 0.60 2.25 11.00
C ASP A 3 1.94 2.94 10.74
N THR A 4 2.34 3.85 11.62
CA THR A 4 3.62 4.55 11.49
C THR A 4 4.81 3.74 12.00
N ASN A 5 4.58 2.57 12.63
CA ASN A 5 5.65 1.67 13.05
C ASN A 5 6.15 0.82 11.86
N ALA A 6 5.23 0.16 11.16
CA ALA A 6 5.55 -0.67 9.99
C ALA A 6 5.40 0.04 8.63
N ASP A 7 4.91 1.29 8.62
CA ASP A 7 4.54 2.05 7.41
C ASP A 7 3.54 1.31 6.50
N ALA A 8 2.54 0.67 7.11
CA ALA A 8 1.51 -0.12 6.41
C ALA A 8 0.11 0.41 6.66
N ASP A 9 -0.81 0.20 5.71
CA ASP A 9 -2.18 0.68 5.82
C ASP A 9 -3.14 -0.42 6.29
N PHE A 10 -4.21 0.01 6.96
CA PHE A 10 -5.29 -0.87 7.40
C PHE A 10 -6.63 -0.11 7.49
N LEU A 11 -7.74 -0.84 7.41
CA LEU A 11 -9.06 -0.31 7.75
C LEU A 11 -9.48 -0.80 9.14
N PHE A 12 -10.10 0.10 9.91
CA PHE A 12 -10.58 -0.21 11.25
C PHE A 12 -11.94 0.42 11.52
N SER A 13 -12.86 -0.35 12.09
CA SER A 13 -14.18 0.11 12.53
C SER A 13 -14.23 0.18 14.05
N GLU A 14 -14.20 1.39 14.62
CA GLU A 14 -14.18 1.60 16.09
C GLU A 14 -15.41 1.00 16.79
N LYS A 15 -16.58 1.04 16.13
CA LYS A 15 -17.84 0.55 16.73
C LYS A 15 -17.88 -0.97 16.88
N GLN A 16 -17.33 -1.70 15.92
CA GLN A 16 -17.45 -3.18 15.84
C GLN A 16 -16.12 -3.90 16.12
N GLY A 17 -15.01 -3.17 16.15
CA GLY A 17 -13.67 -3.75 16.30
C GLY A 17 -13.20 -4.53 15.07
N HIS A 18 -13.80 -4.31 13.90
CA HIS A 18 -13.33 -4.96 12.67
C HIS A 18 -12.01 -4.36 12.21
N PHE A 19 -11.04 -5.22 11.94
CA PHE A 19 -9.72 -4.88 11.43
C PHE A 19 -9.50 -5.60 10.10
N ILE A 20 -9.10 -4.85 9.07
CA ILE A 20 -8.78 -5.38 7.75
C ILE A 20 -7.38 -4.91 7.38
N SER A 21 -6.45 -5.87 7.31
CA SER A 21 -5.16 -5.67 6.68
C SER A 21 -5.32 -5.80 5.18
N LEU A 22 -4.74 -4.88 4.42
CA LEU A 22 -4.81 -4.88 2.96
C LEU A 22 -3.63 -4.12 2.37
N ASP A 23 -3.37 -4.37 1.09
CA ASP A 23 -2.59 -3.45 0.28
C ASP A 23 -3.47 -2.29 -0.21
N THR A 24 -2.88 -1.10 -0.25
CA THR A 24 -3.49 0.12 -0.81
C THR A 24 -2.68 0.57 -2.03
N PRO A 25 -3.19 1.50 -2.85
CA PRO A 25 -2.37 2.12 -3.89
C PRO A 25 -1.03 2.66 -3.36
N ARG A 26 -1.03 3.26 -2.16
CA ARG A 26 0.19 3.75 -1.50
C ARG A 26 1.20 2.62 -1.24
N THR A 27 0.79 1.53 -0.59
CA THR A 27 1.72 0.45 -0.23
C THR A 27 2.17 -0.37 -1.45
N VAL A 28 1.32 -0.53 -2.47
CA VAL A 28 1.73 -1.21 -3.71
C VAL A 28 2.72 -0.37 -4.52
N LYS A 29 2.52 0.95 -4.57
CA LYS A 29 3.52 1.87 -5.14
C LYS A 29 4.85 1.74 -4.41
N GLN A 30 4.85 1.75 -3.08
CA GLN A 30 6.06 1.55 -2.26
C GLN A 30 6.76 0.22 -2.56
N LYS A 31 6.01 -0.88 -2.74
CA LYS A 31 6.61 -2.16 -3.16
C LYS A 31 7.24 -2.09 -4.55
N GLY A 32 6.60 -1.37 -5.48
CA GLY A 32 7.16 -1.12 -6.81
C GLY A 32 8.44 -0.28 -6.76
N GLU A 33 8.47 0.77 -5.95
CA GLU A 33 9.66 1.61 -5.70
C GLU A 33 10.79 0.75 -5.14
N TYR A 34 10.50 -0.05 -4.12
CA TYR A 34 11.46 -0.98 -3.52
C TYR A 34 12.05 -1.95 -4.55
N VAL A 35 11.22 -2.53 -5.43
CA VAL A 35 11.65 -3.40 -6.53
C VAL A 35 12.63 -2.69 -7.46
N SER A 36 12.32 -1.47 -7.88
CA SER A 36 13.19 -0.68 -8.76
C SER A 36 14.50 -0.27 -8.07
N GLU A 37 14.43 0.20 -6.82
CA GLU A 37 15.60 0.58 -6.03
C GLU A 37 16.58 -0.59 -5.81
N HIS A 38 16.04 -1.79 -5.57
CA HIS A 38 16.83 -2.99 -5.27
C HIS A 38 17.10 -3.87 -6.51
N GLN A 39 16.72 -3.40 -7.71
CA GLN A 39 16.95 -4.12 -8.98
C GLN A 39 16.40 -5.55 -8.96
N LEU A 40 15.23 -5.74 -8.35
CA LEU A 40 14.56 -7.04 -8.34
C LEU A 40 13.94 -7.31 -9.72
N GLY A 41 13.69 -8.60 -10.02
CA GLY A 41 13.12 -8.99 -11.32
C GLY A 41 11.70 -8.47 -11.58
N GLY A 42 10.96 -8.09 -10.52
CA GLY A 42 9.62 -7.51 -10.63
C GLY A 42 8.76 -7.75 -9.37
N ILE A 43 7.49 -7.35 -9.47
CA ILE A 43 6.42 -7.66 -8.51
C ILE A 43 5.28 -8.38 -9.24
N PHE A 44 4.53 -9.23 -8.55
CA PHE A 44 3.38 -9.95 -9.12
C PHE A 44 2.11 -9.72 -8.29
N SER A 45 0.95 -9.81 -8.95
CA SER A 45 -0.36 -9.70 -8.31
C SER A 45 -0.88 -11.07 -7.88
N TRP A 46 -1.46 -11.14 -6.68
CA TRP A 46 -2.08 -12.33 -6.12
C TRP A 46 -3.50 -12.02 -5.60
N SER A 47 -4.57 -12.31 -6.33
CA SER A 47 -4.61 -12.67 -7.76
C SER A 47 -5.06 -11.48 -8.62
N GLY A 48 -4.64 -11.48 -9.88
CA GLY A 48 -4.98 -10.41 -10.82
C GLY A 48 -6.48 -10.24 -11.05
N ASP A 49 -7.27 -11.32 -10.97
CA ASP A 49 -8.74 -11.27 -11.13
C ASP A 49 -9.48 -10.55 -9.99
N GLN A 50 -8.79 -10.28 -8.87
CA GLN A 50 -9.35 -9.57 -7.72
C GLN A 50 -9.13 -8.06 -7.80
N ASP A 51 -8.26 -7.59 -8.69
CA ASP A 51 -7.96 -6.18 -8.86
C ASP A 51 -8.84 -5.55 -9.95
N CYS A 52 -9.35 -4.36 -9.68
CA CYS A 52 -10.04 -3.53 -10.67
C CYS A 52 -9.07 -2.65 -11.48
N GLY A 53 -7.77 -2.73 -11.21
CA GLY A 53 -6.68 -2.08 -11.93
C GLY A 53 -5.95 -1.02 -11.12
N LEU A 54 -6.46 -0.65 -9.93
CA LEU A 54 -5.83 0.36 -9.08
C LEU A 54 -4.47 -0.10 -8.58
N LEU A 55 -4.35 -1.37 -8.15
CA LEU A 55 -3.09 -1.89 -7.64
C LEU A 55 -2.10 -2.17 -8.79
N ALA A 56 -2.60 -2.59 -9.95
CA ALA A 56 -1.79 -2.71 -11.17
C ALA A 56 -1.20 -1.36 -11.62
N ASN A 57 -1.99 -0.27 -11.58
CA ASN A 57 -1.50 1.08 -11.86
C ASN A 57 -0.44 1.52 -10.83
N ALA A 58 -0.73 1.33 -9.54
CA ALA A 58 0.20 1.66 -8.47
C ALA A 58 1.54 0.92 -8.59
N ALA A 59 1.52 -0.37 -8.96
CA ALA A 59 2.73 -1.15 -9.17
C ALA A 59 3.54 -0.63 -10.36
N ARG A 60 2.89 -0.26 -11.47
CA ARG A 60 3.54 0.32 -12.65
C ARG A 60 4.20 1.65 -12.32
N GLU A 61 3.47 2.57 -11.69
CA GLU A 61 3.98 3.88 -11.31
C GLU A 61 5.10 3.78 -10.27
N GLY A 62 4.98 2.89 -9.30
CA GLY A 62 6.03 2.62 -8.30
C GLY A 62 7.32 2.10 -8.94
N MET A 63 7.21 1.24 -9.97
CA MET A 63 8.38 0.79 -10.73
C MET A 63 8.94 1.84 -11.70
N GLY A 64 8.36 3.04 -11.76
CA GLY A 64 8.83 4.16 -12.59
C GLY A 64 8.26 4.21 -14.00
N TYR A 65 7.23 3.41 -14.32
CA TYR A 65 6.52 3.53 -15.60
C TYR A 65 5.57 4.72 -15.56
N VAL A 66 5.62 5.56 -16.60
CA VAL A 66 4.75 6.73 -16.73
C VAL A 66 3.57 6.39 -17.64
N ALA A 67 2.37 6.82 -17.25
CA ALA A 67 1.18 6.70 -18.09
C ALA A 67 1.40 7.42 -19.43
N LYS A 68 0.95 6.81 -20.53
CA LYS A 68 1.01 7.46 -21.84
C LYS A 68 0.08 8.68 -21.84
N SER A 69 0.55 9.78 -22.44
CA SER A 69 -0.24 11.00 -22.62
C SER A 69 -1.62 10.67 -23.20
N ASN A 70 -2.68 11.20 -22.57
CA ASN A 70 -4.09 11.02 -22.96
C ASN A 70 -4.65 9.58 -22.85
N HIS A 71 -3.97 8.67 -22.14
CA HIS A 71 -4.45 7.29 -21.89
C HIS A 71 -4.59 6.96 -20.39
N GLU A 72 -4.60 8.00 -19.54
CA GLU A 72 -4.89 7.82 -18.13
C GLU A 72 -6.39 7.59 -17.95
N THR A 73 -6.75 6.46 -17.34
CA THR A 73 -8.16 6.16 -16.99
C THR A 73 -8.55 6.82 -15.67
N ILE A 74 -7.59 6.96 -14.75
CA ILE A 74 -7.74 7.60 -13.44
C ILE A 74 -6.40 8.18 -13.00
N ASP A 75 -6.41 9.41 -12.48
CA ASP A 75 -5.24 10.01 -11.82
C ASP A 75 -5.02 9.33 -10.46
N MET A 76 -3.93 8.56 -10.37
CA MET A 76 -3.57 7.83 -9.15
C MET A 76 -2.91 8.72 -8.09
N GLY A 77 -2.40 9.90 -8.47
CA GLY A 77 -1.62 10.79 -7.59
C GLY A 77 -2.32 11.09 -6.26
N PRO A 78 -3.58 11.56 -6.26
CA PRO A 78 -4.33 11.81 -5.04
C PRO A 78 -4.63 10.57 -4.19
N LEU A 79 -4.54 9.36 -4.76
CA LEU A 79 -4.87 8.09 -4.08
C LEU A 79 -3.69 7.48 -3.32
N TYR A 80 -2.50 8.05 -3.43
CA TYR A 80 -1.31 7.63 -2.68
C TYR A 80 -1.21 8.26 -1.28
N ASN A 81 -2.24 8.98 -0.83
CA ASN A 81 -2.23 9.60 0.49
C ASN A 81 -2.20 8.56 1.62
N PRO A 82 -1.48 8.81 2.73
CA PRO A 82 -1.62 8.00 3.92
C PRO A 82 -3.00 8.20 4.55
N GLY A 83 -3.43 7.24 5.36
CA GLY A 83 -4.58 7.37 6.23
C GLY A 83 -4.27 8.14 7.52
N LYS A 84 -5.24 8.20 8.44
CA LYS A 84 -5.01 8.70 9.81
C LYS A 84 -3.84 7.92 10.46
N PRO A 85 -2.78 8.60 10.92
CA PRO A 85 -1.61 7.95 11.51
C PRO A 85 -1.96 7.31 12.85
N TYR A 86 -1.39 6.14 13.10
CA TYR A 86 -1.53 5.39 14.34
C TYR A 86 -0.25 4.58 14.57
N TYR A 87 0.24 4.47 15.80
CA TYR A 87 1.43 3.65 16.09
C TYR A 87 0.99 2.28 16.61
N LEU A 88 1.01 1.25 15.77
CA LEU A 88 0.77 -0.14 16.22
C LEU A 88 2.07 -0.69 16.80
N LYS A 89 2.08 -0.87 18.13
CA LYS A 89 3.19 -1.51 18.82
C LYS A 89 3.40 -2.92 18.30
N SER A 90 4.66 -3.28 18.07
CA SER A 90 5.07 -4.65 17.83
C SER A 90 4.82 -5.53 19.06
N LEU A 91 4.81 -6.85 18.86
CA LEU A 91 4.63 -7.80 19.97
C LEU A 91 5.75 -7.70 21.01
N SER A 92 6.98 -7.37 20.63
CA SER A 92 8.10 -7.16 21.56
C SER A 92 7.87 -5.94 22.45
N GLU A 93 7.44 -4.82 21.87
CA GLU A 93 7.11 -3.59 22.62
C GLU A 93 5.95 -3.81 23.60
N LEU A 94 4.91 -4.55 23.19
CA LEU A 94 3.78 -4.91 24.06
C LEU A 94 4.21 -5.80 25.24
N LYS A 95 5.14 -6.74 25.00
CA LYS A 95 5.66 -7.64 26.04
C LYS A 95 6.61 -6.93 27.02
N SER A 96 7.41 -5.98 26.54
CA SER A 96 8.30 -5.17 27.39
C SER A 96 7.57 -4.15 28.27
N SER A 97 6.28 -3.91 28.02
CA SER A 97 5.45 -2.97 28.78
C SER A 97 4.67 -3.65 29.93
N ARG A 98 4.92 -4.95 30.18
CA ARG A 98 4.35 -5.73 31.28
C ARG A 98 5.43 -6.04 32.29
#